data_AF-A0A7J6RCL1-F1
#
_entry.id   AF-A0A7J6RCL1-F1
#
_cell.length_a   1.000
_cell.length_b   1.000
_cell.length_c   1.000
_cell.angle_alpha   90.00
_cell.angle_beta   90.00
_cell.angle_gamma   90.00
#
_symmetry.space_group_name_H-M   'P 1'
#
loop_
_entity.id
_entity.type
_entity.pdbx_description
1 polymer ?
#
loop_
_entity_poly.entity_id
_entity_poly.type
_entity_poly.pdbx_seq_one_letter_code
_entity_poly.pdbx_strand_id
1 'polypeptide(L)'
;QVDAHNVVPCWVTSDKMERAAVTIRPKLWHHFDEFCTKYPRLRKHPYALGGDAPFHTITDTEIDALVTNEEIIGKLDETVKPIEWLTPGEDAGIQLALEYVKNMPNYSSQRNNPTNPTQSDLSPYFHYGFVSPQRVIYEAYNNTDIDEEDRDEFVEQCMIRRELADNFCYYNDHYDKLEGFPEWGQHTLREHAKDDRDYLYSLEQLENADTHDKLWNATQRQMVET
;
A
#
# COMPACT_ATOMS: atom_id res chain seq x y z
N GLN A 1 1.36 22.40 4.12
CA GLN A 1 0.84 21.08 3.75
C GLN A 1 1.47 20.04 4.68
N VAL A 2 0.79 18.93 4.96
CA VAL A 2 1.30 17.83 5.78
C VAL A 2 1.18 16.55 4.96
N ASP A 3 2.27 15.80 4.86
CA ASP A 3 2.28 14.43 4.37
C ASP A 3 2.34 13.52 5.61
N ALA A 4 1.29 12.73 5.83
CA ALA A 4 1.19 11.81 6.96
C ALA A 4 1.30 10.34 6.53
N HIS A 5 1.56 10.08 5.24
CA HIS A 5 1.59 8.75 4.66
C HIS A 5 3.03 8.30 4.35
N ASN A 6 3.87 9.21 3.85
CA ASN A 6 5.26 8.95 3.51
C ASN A 6 6.20 9.25 4.69
N VAL A 7 7.35 8.56 4.72
CA VAL A 7 8.44 8.87 5.66
C VAL A 7 8.97 10.26 5.33
N VAL A 8 9.34 10.49 4.07
CA VAL A 8 9.80 11.80 3.58
C VAL A 8 8.67 12.40 2.73
N PRO A 9 8.20 13.63 3.01
CA PRO A 9 7.13 14.23 2.22
C PRO A 9 7.44 14.19 0.73
N CYS A 10 6.47 13.80 -0.10
CA CYS A 10 6.70 13.54 -1.53
C CYS A 10 7.40 14.71 -2.27
N TRP A 11 7.02 15.96 -1.96
CA TRP A 11 7.61 17.19 -2.53
C TRP A 11 8.97 17.59 -1.94
N VAL A 12 9.39 16.96 -0.84
CA VAL A 12 10.74 17.10 -0.26
C VAL A 12 11.67 16.05 -0.88
N THR A 13 11.19 14.82 -1.04
CA THR A 13 11.96 13.70 -1.62
C THR A 13 12.52 14.03 -3.00
N SER A 14 11.72 14.65 -3.87
CA SER A 14 12.13 15.05 -5.22
C SER A 14 11.33 16.27 -5.66
N ASP A 15 11.87 17.05 -6.59
CA ASP A 15 11.19 18.17 -7.25
C ASP A 15 10.51 17.77 -8.57
N LYS A 16 10.58 16.47 -8.91
CA LYS A 16 10.09 15.89 -10.17
C LYS A 16 9.75 14.40 -10.03
N MET A 17 9.08 13.88 -11.06
CA MET A 17 8.89 12.44 -11.25
C MET A 17 10.24 11.73 -11.41
N GLU A 18 10.47 10.73 -10.57
CA GLU A 18 11.62 9.85 -10.62
C GLU A 18 11.34 8.64 -11.52
N ARG A 19 12.33 8.28 -12.34
CA ARG A 19 12.15 7.25 -13.37
C ARG A 19 12.18 5.82 -12.84
N ALA A 20 12.80 5.59 -11.68
CA ALA A 20 13.07 4.27 -11.14
C ALA A 20 13.48 4.32 -9.67
N ALA A 21 13.39 3.18 -8.99
CA ALA A 21 13.86 3.02 -7.61
C ALA A 21 15.31 3.49 -7.41
N VAL A 22 16.21 3.20 -8.37
CA VAL A 22 17.61 3.60 -8.30
C VAL A 22 17.83 5.11 -8.23
N THR A 23 16.90 5.93 -8.75
CA THR A 23 17.05 7.39 -8.78
C THR A 23 16.41 8.07 -7.58
N ILE A 24 15.29 7.55 -7.06
CA ILE A 24 14.66 8.06 -5.83
C ILE A 24 15.37 7.58 -4.56
N ARG A 25 15.93 6.37 -4.57
CA ARG A 25 16.59 5.75 -3.41
C ARG A 25 17.62 6.64 -2.72
N PRO A 26 18.64 7.21 -3.41
CA PRO A 26 19.62 8.04 -2.73
C PRO A 26 19.01 9.32 -2.13
N LYS A 27 17.90 9.83 -2.68
CA LYS A 27 17.21 11.02 -2.17
C LYS A 27 16.44 10.70 -0.88
N LEU A 28 15.73 9.58 -0.86
CA LEU A 28 15.06 9.09 0.35
C LEU A 28 16.07 8.83 1.47
N TRP A 29 17.17 8.15 1.17
CA TRP A 29 18.22 7.91 2.16
C TRP A 29 18.93 9.18 2.63
N HIS A 30 19.08 10.18 1.77
CA HIS A 30 19.63 11.48 2.18
C HIS A 30 18.81 12.15 3.29
N HIS A 31 17.48 11.97 3.25
CA HIS A 31 16.54 12.53 4.21
C HIS A 31 16.17 11.55 5.35
N PHE A 32 16.62 10.29 5.29
CA PHE A 32 16.12 9.24 6.17
C PHE A 32 16.29 9.56 7.66
N ASP A 33 17.50 9.95 8.09
CA ASP A 33 17.77 10.23 9.50
C ASP A 33 17.01 11.44 10.04
N GLU A 34 16.69 12.41 9.16
CA GLU A 34 15.91 13.60 9.52
C GLU A 34 14.43 13.26 9.73
N PHE A 35 13.87 12.40 8.88
CA PHE A 35 12.43 12.17 8.81
C PHE A 35 11.98 10.87 9.49
N CYS A 36 12.75 9.78 9.39
CA CYS A 36 12.45 8.48 10.00
C CYS A 36 12.79 8.47 11.50
N THR A 37 12.01 9.23 12.27
CA THR A 37 12.21 9.41 13.71
C THR A 37 11.03 8.86 14.51
N LYS A 38 11.21 8.74 15.83
CA LYS A 38 10.11 8.39 16.73
C LYS A 38 9.07 9.51 16.76
N TYR A 39 7.82 9.17 16.52
CA TYR A 39 6.72 10.11 16.73
C TYR A 39 6.67 10.61 18.18
N PRO A 40 6.51 11.93 18.41
CA PRO A 40 6.27 12.46 19.73
C PRO A 40 4.93 11.96 20.25
N ARG A 41 4.82 11.76 21.57
CA ARG A 41 3.52 11.42 22.17
C ARG A 41 2.53 12.55 21.95
N LEU A 42 1.33 12.20 21.46
CA LEU A 42 0.24 13.16 21.32
C LEU A 42 -0.09 13.76 22.68
N ARG A 43 -0.04 15.10 22.76
CA ARG A 43 -0.34 15.83 23.99
C ARG A 43 -1.79 16.28 23.96
N LYS A 44 -2.47 16.15 25.09
CA LYS A 44 -3.77 16.78 25.28
C LYS A 44 -3.62 18.29 25.09
N HIS A 45 -4.53 18.87 24.34
CA HIS A 45 -4.54 20.31 24.10
C HIS A 45 -4.75 21.05 25.44
N PRO A 46 -4.01 22.15 25.72
CA PRO A 46 -4.07 22.84 27.02
C PRO A 46 -5.40 23.56 27.26
N TYR A 47 -6.12 23.88 26.19
CA TYR A 47 -7.46 24.43 26.26
C TYR A 47 -8.47 23.31 26.10
N ALA A 48 -9.29 23.10 27.13
CA ALA A 48 -10.53 22.35 26.97
C ALA A 48 -11.42 23.15 26.01
N LEU A 49 -11.97 22.48 25.02
CA LEU A 49 -13.08 23.03 24.25
C LEU A 49 -14.26 23.18 25.23
N GLY A 50 -14.57 24.42 25.61
CA GLY A 50 -15.72 24.72 26.47
C GLY A 50 -17.02 24.80 25.67
N GLY A 51 -18.15 24.48 26.32
CA GLY A 51 -19.50 24.57 25.73
C GLY A 51 -19.95 23.33 24.94
N ASP A 52 -21.07 23.46 24.22
CA ASP A 52 -21.62 22.49 23.25
C ASP A 52 -20.74 22.44 21.99
N ALA A 53 -19.47 22.08 22.15
CA ALA A 53 -18.60 21.90 20.99
C ALA A 53 -19.22 20.83 20.08
N PRO A 54 -19.38 21.07 18.76
CA PRO A 54 -20.14 20.22 17.86
C PRO A 54 -19.36 18.96 17.45
N PHE A 55 -18.63 18.36 18.38
CA PHE A 55 -17.98 17.08 18.16
C PHE A 55 -19.02 15.99 18.34
N HIS A 56 -19.36 15.37 17.23
CA HIS A 56 -20.20 14.20 17.21
C HIS A 56 -19.32 12.96 17.36
N THR A 57 -19.48 12.23 18.46
CA THR A 57 -18.87 10.92 18.62
C THR A 57 -19.71 9.92 17.85
N ILE A 58 -19.13 9.32 16.83
CA ILE A 58 -19.77 8.25 16.06
C ILE A 58 -20.03 7.08 16.99
N THR A 59 -21.28 6.63 17.03
CA THR A 59 -21.73 5.47 17.82
C THR A 59 -21.79 4.21 16.97
N ASP A 60 -21.75 3.03 17.61
CA ASP A 60 -21.93 1.75 16.92
C ASP A 60 -23.24 1.71 16.14
N THR A 61 -24.32 2.28 16.69
CA THR A 61 -25.62 2.36 16.01
C THR A 61 -25.57 3.19 14.72
N GLU A 62 -24.73 4.23 14.67
CA GLU A 62 -24.56 5.04 13.46
C GLU A 62 -23.73 4.33 12.41
N ILE A 63 -22.73 3.56 12.85
CA ILE A 63 -21.99 2.65 11.97
C ILE A 63 -22.95 1.58 11.41
N ASP A 64 -23.75 0.94 12.26
CA ASP A 64 -24.76 -0.04 11.88
C ASP A 64 -25.75 0.54 10.86
N ALA A 65 -26.19 1.78 11.08
CA ALA A 65 -27.09 2.49 10.16
C ALA A 65 -26.44 2.75 8.79
N LEU A 66 -25.12 3.01 8.73
CA LEU A 66 -24.39 3.18 7.47
C LEU A 66 -24.22 1.85 6.72
N VAL A 67 -23.84 0.78 7.43
CA VAL A 67 -23.61 -0.55 6.82
C VAL A 67 -24.91 -1.30 6.50
N THR A 68 -26.07 -0.78 6.92
CA THR A 68 -27.41 -1.27 6.54
C THR A 68 -28.17 -0.28 5.64
N ASN A 69 -27.56 0.83 5.25
CA ASN A 69 -28.18 1.84 4.40
C ASN A 69 -28.31 1.35 2.95
N GLU A 70 -29.54 1.11 2.48
CA GLU A 70 -29.82 0.64 1.12
C GLU A 70 -29.27 1.57 0.02
N GLU A 71 -29.18 2.88 0.24
CA GLU A 71 -28.63 3.83 -0.74
C GLU A 71 -27.10 3.72 -0.87
N ILE A 72 -26.44 3.30 0.21
CA ILE A 72 -24.99 3.05 0.22
C ILE A 72 -24.73 1.65 -0.32
N ILE A 73 -25.37 0.64 0.27
CA ILE A 73 -25.18 -0.78 -0.07
C ILE A 73 -25.60 -1.07 -1.50
N GLY A 74 -26.70 -0.49 -1.98
CA GLY A 74 -27.16 -0.67 -3.36
C GLY A 74 -26.20 -0.12 -4.42
N LYS A 75 -25.15 0.61 -4.02
CA LYS A 75 -24.04 1.05 -4.90
C LYS A 75 -22.81 0.15 -4.81
N LEU A 76 -22.77 -0.78 -3.85
CA LEU A 76 -21.67 -1.71 -3.65
C LEU A 76 -21.87 -2.94 -4.52
N ASP A 77 -20.76 -3.50 -4.98
CA ASP A 77 -20.74 -4.83 -5.56
C ASP A 77 -20.78 -5.87 -4.44
N GLU A 78 -21.97 -6.41 -4.16
CA GLU A 78 -22.18 -7.41 -3.11
C GLU A 78 -21.59 -8.79 -3.46
N THR A 79 -21.05 -8.98 -4.66
CA THR A 79 -20.32 -10.22 -5.00
C THR A 79 -18.96 -10.27 -4.29
N VAL A 80 -18.37 -9.12 -4.00
CA VAL A 80 -17.14 -9.00 -3.21
C VAL A 80 -17.47 -9.12 -1.73
N LYS A 81 -16.97 -10.17 -1.08
CA LYS A 81 -17.23 -10.43 0.34
C LYS A 81 -16.16 -9.80 1.23
N PRO A 82 -16.51 -9.40 2.47
CA PRO A 82 -15.52 -9.03 3.46
C PRO A 82 -14.51 -10.16 3.67
N ILE A 83 -13.24 -9.80 3.84
CA ILE A 83 -12.19 -10.77 4.15
C ILE A 83 -12.31 -11.25 5.59
N GLU A 84 -12.07 -12.54 5.83
CA GLU A 84 -12.12 -13.14 7.18
C GLU A 84 -10.73 -13.36 7.78
N TRP A 85 -9.68 -13.28 6.96
CA TRP A 85 -8.30 -13.61 7.36
C TRP A 85 -7.56 -12.44 8.02
N LEU A 86 -8.10 -11.21 7.97
CA LEU A 86 -7.48 -10.01 8.52
C LEU A 86 -8.46 -9.22 9.39
N THR A 87 -8.02 -8.80 10.58
CA THR A 87 -8.82 -7.95 11.48
C THR A 87 -8.53 -6.47 11.19
N PRO A 88 -9.52 -5.61 10.88
CA PRO A 88 -9.28 -4.20 10.59
C PRO A 88 -8.93 -3.38 11.85
N GLY A 89 -8.41 -2.17 11.64
CA GLY A 89 -8.19 -1.17 12.70
C GLY A 89 -6.73 -1.03 13.16
N GLU A 90 -6.48 0.07 13.89
CA GLU A 90 -5.13 0.45 14.36
C GLU A 90 -4.50 -0.61 15.28
N ASP A 91 -5.24 -1.09 16.29
CA ASP A 91 -4.72 -2.05 17.27
C ASP A 91 -4.26 -3.35 16.60
N ALA A 92 -5.10 -3.93 15.73
CA ALA A 92 -4.79 -5.14 15.00
C ALA A 92 -3.61 -4.95 14.04
N GLY A 93 -3.57 -3.83 13.32
CA GLY A 93 -2.49 -3.50 12.40
C GLY A 93 -1.15 -3.31 13.10
N ILE A 94 -1.12 -2.59 14.23
CA ILE A 94 0.10 -2.40 15.02
C ILE A 94 0.58 -3.74 15.57
N GLN A 95 -0.32 -4.57 16.08
CA GLN A 95 0.03 -5.90 16.58
C GLN A 95 0.67 -6.76 15.47
N LEU A 96 0.04 -6.83 14.30
CA LEU A 96 0.57 -7.57 13.15
C LEU A 96 1.94 -7.03 12.73
N ALA A 97 2.08 -5.71 12.59
CA ALA A 97 3.31 -5.07 12.15
C ALA A 97 4.48 -5.34 13.10
N LEU A 98 4.27 -5.17 14.41
CA LEU A 98 5.33 -5.39 15.40
C LEU A 98 5.71 -6.86 15.51
N GLU A 99 4.75 -7.79 15.43
CA GLU A 99 5.04 -9.22 15.45
C GLU A 99 5.79 -9.66 14.19
N TYR A 100 5.41 -9.12 13.02
CA TYR A 100 6.10 -9.39 11.76
C TYR A 100 7.55 -8.89 11.78
N VAL A 101 7.76 -7.64 12.18
CA VAL A 101 9.11 -7.05 12.31
C VAL A 101 9.97 -7.81 13.30
N LYS A 102 9.37 -8.34 14.37
CA LYS A 102 10.09 -9.13 15.38
C LYS A 102 10.50 -10.51 14.87
N ASN A 103 9.72 -11.13 13.99
CA ASN A 103 9.91 -12.52 13.55
C ASN A 103 9.96 -12.64 12.01
N MET A 104 10.66 -11.71 11.35
CA MET A 104 10.69 -11.63 9.88
C MET A 104 11.15 -12.96 9.26
N PRO A 105 10.36 -13.60 8.37
CA PRO A 105 10.56 -15.01 8.02
C PRO A 105 11.45 -15.22 6.77
N ASN A 106 12.76 -14.92 6.85
CA ASN A 106 13.68 -15.00 5.70
C ASN A 106 13.14 -14.25 4.47
N TYR A 107 12.57 -13.07 4.72
CA TYR A 107 11.78 -12.28 3.76
C TYR A 107 12.50 -12.06 2.44
N SER A 108 13.77 -11.66 2.47
CA SER A 108 14.59 -11.39 1.28
C SER A 108 14.60 -12.59 0.32
N SER A 109 14.81 -13.79 0.87
CA SER A 109 14.90 -15.03 0.08
C SER A 109 13.55 -15.61 -0.34
N GLN A 110 12.48 -15.35 0.41
CA GLN A 110 11.18 -16.04 0.25
C GLN A 110 10.06 -15.18 -0.33
N ARG A 111 10.17 -13.84 -0.33
CA ARG A 111 9.08 -12.93 -0.73
C ARG A 111 8.55 -13.15 -2.15
N ASN A 112 9.34 -13.74 -3.05
CA ASN A 112 8.94 -14.03 -4.42
C ASN A 112 8.29 -15.41 -4.59
N ASN A 113 8.15 -16.20 -3.52
CA ASN A 113 7.50 -17.50 -3.55
C ASN A 113 6.04 -17.37 -3.08
N PRO A 114 5.04 -17.37 -3.99
CA PRO A 114 3.64 -17.21 -3.62
C PRO A 114 3.07 -18.41 -2.83
N THR A 115 3.80 -19.52 -2.76
CA THR A 115 3.38 -20.70 -1.96
C THR A 115 3.86 -20.64 -0.51
N ASN A 116 4.64 -19.62 -0.14
CA ASN A 116 5.18 -19.45 1.20
C ASN A 116 4.67 -18.13 1.82
N PRO A 117 3.87 -18.16 2.90
CA PRO A 117 3.29 -16.97 3.51
C PRO A 117 4.35 -16.19 4.30
N THR A 118 5.20 -15.46 3.58
CA THR A 118 6.32 -14.67 4.14
C THR A 118 6.13 -13.17 3.99
N GLN A 119 5.05 -12.75 3.30
CA GLN A 119 4.67 -11.35 3.20
C GLN A 119 4.22 -10.80 4.56
N SER A 120 4.26 -9.48 4.69
CA SER A 120 3.88 -8.80 5.94
C SER A 120 2.39 -8.67 6.16
N ASP A 121 1.61 -8.81 5.08
CA ASP A 121 0.17 -8.56 5.05
C ASP A 121 -0.23 -7.15 5.54
N LEU A 122 0.72 -6.20 5.50
CA LEU A 122 0.52 -4.83 5.97
C LEU A 122 -0.11 -3.89 4.94
N SER A 123 -0.21 -4.31 3.67
CA SER A 123 -0.73 -3.42 2.61
C SER A 123 -2.15 -2.91 2.88
N PRO A 124 -3.12 -3.67 3.43
CA PRO A 124 -4.44 -3.12 3.74
C PRO A 124 -4.39 -2.07 4.86
N TYR A 125 -3.55 -2.27 5.88
CA TYR A 125 -3.39 -1.31 6.96
C TYR A 125 -2.68 -0.03 6.53
N PHE A 126 -1.68 -0.14 5.65
CA PHE A 126 -1.03 1.02 5.06
C PHE A 126 -2.00 1.79 4.18
N HIS A 127 -2.75 1.11 3.31
CA HIS A 127 -3.71 1.73 2.40
C HIS A 127 -4.73 2.61 3.14
N TYR A 128 -5.34 2.10 4.21
CA TYR A 128 -6.32 2.85 5.00
C TYR A 128 -5.72 3.74 6.10
N GLY A 129 -4.39 3.76 6.25
CA GLY A 129 -3.72 4.55 7.27
C GLY A 129 -3.97 4.08 8.71
N PHE A 130 -4.38 2.83 8.91
CA PHE A 130 -4.49 2.22 10.24
C PHE A 130 -3.13 2.07 10.91
N VAL A 131 -2.07 1.92 10.12
CA VAL A 131 -0.70 1.84 10.62
C VAL A 131 0.16 2.80 9.80
N SER A 132 0.90 3.67 10.49
CA SER A 132 1.92 4.51 9.84
C SER A 132 3.04 3.62 9.31
N PRO A 133 3.37 3.68 8.01
CA PRO A 133 4.48 2.89 7.51
C PRO A 133 5.83 3.35 8.04
N GLN A 134 6.00 4.64 8.34
CA GLN A 134 7.20 5.16 9.01
C GLN A 134 7.42 4.46 10.36
N ARG A 135 6.35 4.18 11.13
CA ARG A 135 6.49 3.40 12.37
C ARG A 135 7.10 2.03 12.07
N VAL A 136 6.55 1.30 11.10
CA VAL A 136 7.02 -0.06 10.79
C VAL A 136 8.46 -0.05 10.27
N ILE A 137 8.79 0.88 9.38
CA ILE A 137 10.15 1.07 8.84
C ILE A 137 11.13 1.41 9.97
N TYR A 138 10.75 2.31 10.88
CA TYR A 138 11.59 2.67 12.02
C TYR A 138 11.88 1.47 12.93
N GLU A 139 10.86 0.68 13.28
CA GLU A 139 11.06 -0.51 14.11
C GLU A 139 11.90 -1.57 13.39
N ALA A 140 11.66 -1.81 12.10
CA ALA A 140 12.45 -2.77 11.31
C ALA A 140 13.91 -2.35 11.18
N TYR A 141 14.16 -1.10 10.81
CA TYR A 141 15.51 -0.59 10.60
C TYR A 141 16.37 -0.62 11.87
N ASN A 142 15.76 -0.36 13.03
CA ASN A 142 16.46 -0.34 14.32
C ASN A 142 16.47 -1.71 15.03
N ASN A 143 15.84 -2.74 14.48
CA ASN A 143 15.83 -4.07 15.07
C ASN A 143 17.09 -4.85 14.65
N THR A 144 18.01 -5.04 15.60
CA THR A 144 19.27 -5.76 15.37
C THR A 144 19.12 -7.28 15.32
N ASP A 145 17.94 -7.80 15.63
CA ASP A 145 17.66 -9.24 15.61
C ASP A 145 17.22 -9.74 14.22
N ILE A 146 16.89 -8.82 13.31
CA ILE A 146 16.55 -9.14 11.91
C ILE A 146 17.85 -9.29 11.11
N ASP A 147 17.89 -10.29 10.23
CA ASP A 147 18.97 -10.40 9.26
C ASP A 147 19.06 -9.13 8.39
N GLU A 148 20.29 -8.70 8.09
CA GLU A 148 20.54 -7.46 7.36
C GLU A 148 19.91 -7.47 5.96
N GLU A 149 19.94 -8.60 5.25
CA GLU A 149 19.35 -8.71 3.91
C GLU A 149 17.82 -8.63 3.98
N ASP A 150 17.22 -9.28 4.97
CA ASP A 150 15.78 -9.23 5.23
C ASP A 150 15.32 -7.81 5.55
N ARG A 151 16.01 -7.14 6.47
CA ARG A 151 15.74 -5.75 6.87
C ARG A 151 15.82 -4.82 5.66
N ASP A 152 16.91 -4.89 4.91
CA ASP A 152 17.18 -3.96 3.80
C ASP A 152 16.17 -4.17 2.66
N GLU A 153 15.85 -5.43 2.33
CA GLU A 153 14.84 -5.73 1.30
C GLU A 153 13.43 -5.30 1.75
N PHE A 154 13.08 -5.49 3.02
CA PHE A 154 11.81 -5.03 3.57
C PHE A 154 11.69 -3.49 3.51
N VAL A 155 12.75 -2.76 3.90
CA VAL A 155 12.79 -1.28 3.79
C VAL A 155 12.76 -0.82 2.33
N GLU A 156 13.41 -1.53 1.41
CA GLU A 156 13.32 -1.25 -0.04
C GLU A 156 11.86 -1.32 -0.52
N GLN A 157 11.10 -2.35 -0.13
CA GLN A 157 9.69 -2.45 -0.52
C GLN A 157 8.81 -1.40 0.18
N CYS A 158 8.93 -1.29 1.52
CA CYS A 158 8.06 -0.44 2.31
C CYS A 158 8.36 1.04 2.20
N MET A 159 9.59 1.46 1.88
CA MET A 159 9.94 2.87 1.72
C MET A 159 10.19 3.21 0.25
N ILE A 160 11.18 2.59 -0.38
CA ILE A 160 11.65 3.02 -1.69
C ILE A 160 10.59 2.78 -2.76
N ARG A 161 9.99 1.58 -2.80
CA ARG A 161 8.99 1.22 -3.81
C ARG A 161 7.66 1.88 -3.56
N ARG A 162 7.19 1.97 -2.30
CA ARG A 162 5.94 2.67 -1.98
C ARG A 162 6.04 4.16 -2.29
N GLU A 163 7.06 4.85 -1.80
CA GLU A 163 7.16 6.32 -1.97
C GLU A 163 7.50 6.70 -3.42
N LEU A 164 8.07 5.78 -4.22
CA LEU A 164 8.16 5.95 -5.67
C LEU A 164 6.78 5.95 -6.34
N ALA A 165 5.82 5.17 -5.86
CA ALA A 165 4.46 5.17 -6.39
C ALA A 165 3.75 6.49 -6.10
N ASP A 166 3.89 7.02 -4.88
CA ASP A 166 3.39 8.36 -4.53
C ASP A 166 4.05 9.44 -5.38
N ASN A 167 5.37 9.37 -5.57
CA ASN A 167 6.10 10.28 -6.46
C ASN A 167 5.56 10.21 -7.90
N PHE A 168 5.28 9.01 -8.41
CA PHE A 168 4.70 8.83 -9.74
C PHE A 168 3.33 9.49 -9.85
N CYS A 169 2.40 9.18 -8.95
CA CYS A 169 1.05 9.74 -8.95
C CYS A 169 1.03 11.26 -8.70
N TYR A 170 1.95 11.78 -7.86
CA TYR A 170 2.03 13.21 -7.55
C TYR A 170 2.52 14.05 -8.72
N TYR A 171 3.45 13.53 -9.52
CA TYR A 171 4.06 14.27 -10.63
C TYR A 171 3.50 13.92 -12.02
N ASN A 172 2.60 12.95 -12.12
CA ASN A 172 2.05 12.47 -13.38
C ASN A 172 0.52 12.46 -13.37
N ASP A 173 -0.10 13.48 -13.96
CA ASP A 173 -1.56 13.59 -14.12
C ASP A 173 -2.17 12.48 -15.02
N HIS A 174 -1.34 11.61 -15.59
CA HIS A 174 -1.73 10.48 -16.44
C HIS A 174 -1.27 9.13 -15.86
N TYR A 175 -1.12 9.04 -14.53
CA TYR A 175 -0.63 7.84 -13.85
C TYR A 175 -1.46 6.57 -14.14
N ASP A 176 -2.73 6.73 -14.53
CA ASP A 176 -3.69 5.67 -14.85
C ASP A 176 -3.93 5.49 -16.37
N LYS A 177 -3.06 6.06 -17.22
CA LYS A 177 -3.20 6.01 -18.69
C LYS A 177 -1.88 5.66 -19.38
N LEU A 178 -1.97 5.27 -20.66
CA LEU A 178 -0.80 4.95 -21.49
C LEU A 178 0.15 6.14 -21.63
N GLU A 179 -0.37 7.36 -21.63
CA GLU A 179 0.40 8.62 -21.67
C GLU A 179 1.30 8.78 -20.45
N GLY A 180 0.99 8.12 -19.33
CA GLY A 180 1.83 8.12 -18.14
C GLY A 180 3.09 7.24 -18.25
N PHE A 181 3.18 6.38 -19.26
CA PHE A 181 4.34 5.53 -19.46
C PHE A 181 5.54 6.34 -19.98
N PRO A 182 6.79 5.90 -19.77
CA PRO A 182 7.92 6.53 -20.42
C PRO A 182 7.81 6.47 -21.95
N GLU A 183 8.31 7.47 -22.66
CA GLU A 183 8.14 7.61 -24.12
C GLU A 183 8.54 6.35 -24.90
N TRP A 184 9.63 5.69 -24.49
CA TRP A 184 10.08 4.46 -25.12
C TRP A 184 9.07 3.31 -24.95
N GLY A 185 8.39 3.24 -23.81
CA GLY A 185 7.32 2.27 -23.51
C GLY A 185 6.08 2.54 -24.36
N GLN A 186 5.70 3.80 -24.50
CA GLN A 186 4.61 4.20 -25.41
C GLN A 186 4.94 3.89 -26.87
N HIS A 187 6.20 4.06 -27.28
CA HIS A 187 6.63 3.79 -28.64
C HIS A 187 6.59 2.30 -28.97
N THR A 188 7.20 1.46 -28.13
CA THR A 188 7.21 0.00 -28.36
C THR A 188 5.78 -0.58 -28.38
N LEU A 189 4.89 -0.14 -27.48
CA LEU A 189 3.48 -0.57 -27.50
C LEU A 189 2.76 -0.17 -28.80
N ARG A 190 3.07 1.02 -29.35
CA ARG A 190 2.51 1.47 -30.63
C ARG A 190 3.03 0.67 -31.82
N GLU A 191 4.31 0.32 -31.82
CA GLU A 191 4.91 -0.52 -32.88
C GLU A 191 4.27 -1.90 -32.94
N HIS A 192 4.04 -2.52 -31.77
CA HIS A 192 3.42 -3.83 -31.63
C HIS A 192 1.88 -3.79 -31.54
N ALA A 193 1.25 -2.64 -31.84
CA ALA A 193 -0.21 -2.51 -31.72
C ALA A 193 -0.98 -3.39 -32.70
N LYS A 194 -0.38 -3.73 -33.86
CA LYS A 194 -1.01 -4.51 -34.93
C LYS A 194 -0.63 -5.99 -34.95
N ASP A 195 0.19 -6.42 -34.00
CA ASP A 195 0.59 -7.82 -33.91
C ASP A 195 -0.63 -8.69 -33.57
N ASP A 196 -0.72 -9.87 -34.17
CA ASP A 196 -1.78 -10.82 -33.82
C ASP A 196 -1.55 -11.32 -32.39
N ARG A 197 -2.62 -11.33 -31.58
CA ARG A 197 -2.59 -11.87 -30.21
C ARG A 197 -3.01 -13.33 -30.27
N ASP A 198 -2.22 -14.21 -29.68
CA ASP A 198 -2.54 -15.64 -29.58
C ASP A 198 -3.87 -15.89 -28.84
N TYR A 199 -4.17 -15.03 -27.85
CA TYR A 199 -5.40 -15.08 -27.07
C TYR A 199 -5.96 -13.67 -26.87
N LEU A 200 -7.28 -13.53 -27.02
CA LEU A 200 -8.03 -12.32 -26.72
C LEU A 200 -9.15 -12.68 -25.75
N TYR A 201 -9.11 -12.09 -24.56
CA TYR A 201 -10.10 -12.31 -23.50
C TYR A 201 -11.02 -11.11 -23.37
N SER A 202 -12.30 -11.37 -23.10
CA SER A 202 -13.19 -10.33 -22.57
C SER A 202 -12.82 -10.01 -21.11
N LEU A 203 -13.26 -8.85 -20.62
CA LEU A 203 -13.11 -8.51 -19.20
C LEU A 203 -13.76 -9.58 -18.30
N GLU A 204 -14.94 -10.07 -18.68
CA GLU A 204 -15.67 -11.13 -17.97
C GLU A 204 -14.86 -12.43 -17.89
N GLN A 205 -14.16 -12.83 -18.96
CA GLN A 205 -13.29 -14.01 -18.94
C GLN A 205 -12.09 -13.83 -17.99
N LEU A 206 -11.48 -12.65 -18.01
CA LEU A 206 -10.39 -12.32 -17.09
C LEU A 206 -10.90 -12.33 -15.64
N GLU A 207 -12.00 -11.63 -15.35
CA GLU A 207 -12.59 -11.53 -14.02
C GLU A 207 -12.94 -12.91 -13.42
N ASN A 208 -13.49 -13.81 -14.23
CA ASN A 208 -13.87 -15.17 -13.83
C ASN A 208 -12.73 -16.21 -13.89
N ALA A 209 -11.48 -15.77 -14.08
CA ALA A 209 -10.33 -16.66 -14.18
C ALA A 209 -10.47 -17.75 -15.26
N ASP A 210 -11.03 -17.38 -16.43
CA ASP A 210 -11.30 -18.26 -17.58
C ASP A 210 -10.32 -17.99 -18.74
N THR A 211 -9.04 -18.16 -18.45
CA THR A 211 -7.98 -18.11 -19.46
C THR A 211 -7.39 -19.50 -19.74
N HIS A 212 -6.58 -19.60 -20.80
CA HIS A 212 -5.82 -20.80 -21.10
C HIS A 212 -4.71 -21.08 -20.05
N ASP A 213 -4.26 -20.05 -19.33
CA ASP A 213 -3.15 -20.13 -18.37
C ASP A 213 -3.68 -20.41 -16.96
N LYS A 214 -3.38 -21.61 -16.47
CA LYS A 214 -3.79 -22.05 -15.14
C LYS A 214 -3.15 -21.25 -14.00
N LEU A 215 -1.93 -20.74 -14.19
CA LEU A 215 -1.26 -19.92 -13.19
C LEU A 215 -1.93 -18.56 -13.10
N TRP A 216 -2.18 -17.90 -14.24
CA TRP A 216 -2.93 -16.64 -14.28
C TRP A 216 -4.30 -16.78 -13.61
N ASN A 217 -5.03 -17.85 -13.94
CA ASN A 217 -6.32 -18.15 -13.34
C ASN A 217 -6.23 -18.38 -11.81
N ALA A 218 -5.13 -18.97 -11.32
CA ALA A 218 -4.93 -19.16 -9.89
C ALA A 218 -4.67 -17.83 -9.16
N THR A 219 -3.90 -16.92 -9.76
CA THR A 219 -3.64 -15.58 -9.21
C THR A 219 -4.93 -14.73 -9.16
N GLN A 220 -5.74 -14.76 -10.22
CA GLN A 220 -7.03 -14.07 -10.24
C GLN A 220 -7.97 -14.62 -9.16
N ARG A 221 -8.07 -15.94 -9.02
CA ARG A 221 -8.89 -16.55 -7.96
C ARG A 221 -8.44 -16.14 -6.57
N GLN A 222 -7.13 -16.11 -6.32
CA GLN A 222 -6.61 -15.62 -5.04
C GLN A 222 -7.11 -14.21 -4.75
N MET A 223 -7.01 -13.27 -5.71
CA MET A 223 -7.51 -11.89 -5.52
C MET A 223 -9.02 -11.81 -5.26
N VAL A 224 -9.82 -12.71 -5.83
CA VAL A 224 -11.28 -12.74 -5.62
C VAL A 224 -11.65 -13.35 -4.27
N GLU A 225 -10.86 -14.33 -3.80
CA GLU A 225 -11.13 -15.09 -2.59
C GLU A 225 -10.48 -14.51 -1.32
N THR A 226 -9.45 -13.66 -1.44
CA THR A 226 -8.65 -13.13 -0.33
C THR A 226 -8.42 -11.63 -0.43
#